data_AF-A0A396H9C6-F1
#
_entry.id   AF-A0A396H9C6-F1
#
_cell.length_a   1.000
_cell.length_b   1.000
_cell.length_c   1.000
_cell.angle_alpha   90.00
_cell.angle_beta   90.00
_cell.angle_gamma   90.00
#
_symmetry.space_group_name_H-M   'P 1'
#
loop_
_entity.id
_entity.type
_entity.pdbx_description
1 polymer ?
#
loop_
_entity_poly.entity_id
_entity_poly.type
_entity_poly.pdbx_seq_one_letter_code
_entity_poly.pdbx_strand_id
1 'polypeptide(L)'
;MKQAIRKGYHHIAIKGDSELVVNQFKGSCNIYNANLRSLCNEALELKGDFHSCTIQHIRRELNTEADAQANQAVYLGDGQVEEDRMN
;
A
#
# COMPACT_ATOMS: atom_id res chain seq x y z
N MET A 1 -0.75 -0.40 5.10
CA MET A 1 -0.53 0.50 6.25
C MET A 1 -1.36 0.13 7.47
N LYS A 2 -2.69 -0.01 7.37
CA LYS A 2 -3.55 -0.46 8.50
C LYS A 2 -2.97 -1.67 9.27
N GLN A 3 -2.51 -2.69 8.56
CA GLN A 3 -1.90 -3.87 9.20
C GLN A 3 -0.57 -3.57 9.90
N ALA A 4 0.23 -2.65 9.38
CA ALA A 4 1.47 -2.24 10.02
C ALA A 4 1.18 -1.47 11.34
N ILE A 5 0.14 -0.62 11.35
CA ILE A 5 -0.34 0.06 12.57
C ILE A 5 -0.81 -0.98 13.60
N ARG A 6 -1.65 -1.95 13.18
CA ARG A 6 -2.13 -3.03 14.06
C ARG A 6 -1.01 -3.86 14.67
N LYS A 7 0.09 -4.06 13.93
CA LYS A 7 1.29 -4.76 14.40
C LYS A 7 2.23 -3.87 15.23
N GLY A 8 1.93 -2.58 15.42
CA GLY A 8 2.73 -1.66 16.24
C GLY A 8 3.99 -1.11 15.55
N TYR A 9 4.05 -1.12 14.22
CA TYR A 9 5.16 -0.51 13.50
C TYR A 9 5.01 1.02 13.47
N HIS A 10 6.07 1.75 13.83
CA HIS A 10 6.09 3.22 13.83
C HIS A 10 6.96 3.83 12.73
N HIS A 11 7.87 3.04 12.15
CA HIS A 11 8.73 3.43 11.05
C HIS A 11 8.54 2.46 9.89
N ILE A 12 8.10 2.96 8.73
CA ILE A 12 7.81 2.12 7.57
C ILE A 12 8.48 2.63 6.30
N ALA A 13 8.89 1.68 5.46
CA ALA A 13 9.34 1.93 4.10
C ALA A 13 8.42 1.17 3.14
N ILE A 14 7.69 1.93 2.33
CA ILE A 14 6.74 1.41 1.35
C ILE A 14 7.45 1.26 0.01
N LYS A 15 7.35 0.07 -0.58
CA LYS A 15 7.82 -0.21 -1.94
C LYS A 15 6.63 -0.62 -2.79
N GLY A 16 6.55 -0.12 -4.02
CA GLY A 16 5.52 -0.51 -4.97
C GLY A 16 5.98 -0.31 -6.40
N ASP A 17 5.39 -1.04 -7.34
CA ASP A 17 5.72 -1.01 -8.77
C ASP A 17 4.82 -0.10 -9.60
N SER A 18 3.73 0.41 -9.02
CA SER A 18 2.87 1.42 -9.65
C SER A 18 3.42 2.82 -9.44
N GLU A 19 4.13 3.33 -10.45
CA GLU A 19 4.68 4.68 -10.44
C GLU A 19 3.60 5.75 -10.25
N LEU A 20 2.42 5.56 -10.86
CA LEU A 20 1.27 6.45 -10.68
C LEU A 20 0.86 6.53 -9.20
N VAL A 21 0.69 5.40 -8.53
CA VAL A 21 0.28 5.36 -7.11
C VAL A 21 1.35 5.98 -6.23
N VAL A 22 2.63 5.69 -6.50
CA VAL A 22 3.75 6.31 -5.77
C VAL A 22 3.73 7.83 -5.92
N ASN A 23 3.49 8.34 -7.13
CA ASN A 23 3.44 9.77 -7.40
C ASN A 23 2.20 10.45 -6.77
N GLN A 24 1.05 9.78 -6.79
CA GLN A 24 -0.16 10.24 -6.10
C GLN A 24 0.05 10.33 -4.60
N PHE A 25 0.67 9.32 -3.98
CA PHE A 25 0.99 9.32 -2.55
C PHE A 25 2.04 10.38 -2.15
N LYS A 26 2.94 10.73 -3.07
CA LYS A 26 3.88 11.86 -2.91
C LYS A 26 3.23 13.23 -3.12
N GLY A 27 1.99 13.28 -3.62
CA GLY A 27 1.32 14.53 -3.99
C GLY A 27 1.83 15.15 -5.30
N SER A 28 2.57 14.40 -6.11
CA SER A 28 3.19 14.88 -7.35
C SER A 28 2.28 14.77 -8.58
N CYS A 29 1.08 14.22 -8.46
CA CYS A 29 0.12 14.06 -9.56
C CYS A 29 -1.32 14.36 -9.12
N ASN A 30 -2.10 14.94 -10.03
CA ASN A 30 -3.53 15.18 -9.82
C ASN A 30 -4.34 13.89 -9.92
N ILE A 31 -5.27 13.70 -8.98
CA ILE A 31 -6.18 12.55 -8.95
C ILE A 31 -7.56 12.97 -9.44
N TYR A 32 -7.88 12.67 -10.70
CA TYR A 32 -9.14 13.09 -11.31
C TYR A 32 -10.34 12.22 -10.90
N ASN A 33 -10.11 10.95 -10.58
CA ASN A 33 -11.17 10.04 -10.15
C ASN A 33 -11.48 10.23 -8.66
N ALA A 34 -12.73 10.54 -8.32
CA ALA A 34 -13.16 10.80 -6.94
C ALA A 34 -12.95 9.60 -6.00
N ASN A 35 -13.16 8.37 -6.49
CA ASN A 35 -12.94 7.17 -5.69
C ASN A 35 -11.45 6.99 -5.36
N LEU A 36 -10.57 7.15 -6.37
CA LEU A 36 -9.13 7.08 -6.15
C LEU A 36 -8.63 8.21 -5.24
N ARG A 37 -9.24 9.39 -5.32
CA ARG A 37 -8.92 10.52 -4.43
C ARG A 37 -9.25 10.18 -2.98
N SER A 38 -10.40 9.58 -2.71
CA SER A 38 -10.76 9.13 -1.36
C SER A 38 -9.77 8.10 -0.83
N LEU A 39 -9.40 7.11 -1.65
CA LEU A 39 -8.42 6.09 -1.27
C LEU A 39 -7.03 6.69 -0.99
N CYS A 40 -6.61 7.66 -1.80
CA CYS A 40 -5.34 8.35 -1.58
C CYS A 40 -5.38 9.20 -0.30
N ASN A 41 -6.49 9.89 -0.02
CA ASN A 41 -6.65 10.65 1.21
C ASN A 41 -6.57 9.73 2.44
N GLU A 42 -7.27 8.60 2.42
CA GLU A 42 -7.18 7.60 3.50
C GLU A 42 -5.73 7.11 3.68
N ALA A 43 -5.01 6.86 2.58
CA ALA A 43 -3.61 6.46 2.66
C ALA A 43 -2.72 7.56 3.27
N LEU A 44 -2.99 8.84 2.98
CA LEU A 44 -2.29 9.99 3.55
C LEU A 44 -2.63 10.22 5.03
N GLU A 45 -3.86 9.95 5.45
CA GLU A 45 -4.24 9.97 6.86
C GLU A 45 -3.48 8.90 7.64
N LEU A 46 -3.47 7.66 7.13
CA LEU A 46 -2.71 6.55 7.72
C LEU A 46 -1.20 6.83 7.76
N LYS A 47 -0.68 7.61 6.81
CA LYS A 47 0.73 8.03 6.81
C LYS A 47 1.06 8.87 8.06
N GLY A 48 0.11 9.68 8.53
CA GLY A 48 0.26 10.54 9.71
C GLY A 48 0.41 9.77 11.02
N ASP A 49 -0.03 8.51 11.07
CA ASP A 49 0.07 7.65 12.25
C ASP A 49 1.49 7.07 12.45
N PHE A 50 2.38 7.23 11.47
CA PHE A 50 3.77 6.76 11.54
C PHE A 50 4.72 7.91 11.86
N HIS A 51 5.72 7.65 12.71
CA HIS A 51 6.81 8.60 12.97
C HIS A 51 7.69 8.82 11.73
N SER A 52 7.85 7.79 10.89
CA SER A 52 8.53 7.90 9.61
C SER A 52 7.86 7.00 8.58
N CYS A 53 7.55 7.58 7.42
CA CYS A 53 7.01 6.85 6.29
C CYS A 53 7.68 7.32 5.00
N THR A 54 8.37 6.41 4.33
CA THR A 54 8.98 6.63 3.02
C THR A 54 8.27 5.79 1.97
N ILE A 55 8.22 6.28 0.73
CA ILE A 55 7.69 5.50 -0.40
C ILE A 55 8.65 5.56 -1.58
N GLN A 56 8.90 4.40 -2.18
CA GLN A 56 9.78 4.26 -3.34
C GLN A 56 9.11 3.40 -4.42
N HIS A 57 9.30 3.83 -5.66
CA HIS A 57 8.99 3.01 -6.82
C HIS A 57 10.09 1.98 -7.05
N ILE A 58 9.71 0.73 -7.23
CA ILE A 58 10.59 -0.38 -7.59
C ILE A 58 10.15 -1.00 -8.91
N ARG A 59 11.05 -1.67 -9.62
CA ARG A 59 10.69 -2.42 -10.82
C ARG A 59 9.75 -3.57 -10.44
N ARG A 60 8.82 -3.92 -11.33
CA ARG A 60 7.85 -5.02 -11.11
C ARG A 60 8.53 -6.35 -10.80
N GLU A 61 9.69 -6.61 -11.42
CA GLU A 61 10.53 -7.78 -11.16
C GLU A 61 11.01 -7.89 -9.70
N LEU A 62 11.02 -6.79 -8.96
CA LEU A 62 11.40 -6.73 -7.53
C LEU A 62 10.18 -6.75 -6.61
N ASN A 63 8.96 -6.70 -7.15
CA ASN A 63 7.69 -6.68 -6.41
C ASN A 63 6.93 -8.01 -6.49
N THR A 64 7.65 -9.11 -6.79
CA THR A 64 7.07 -10.42 -7.11
C THR A 64 6.24 -11.00 -5.96
N GLU A 65 6.67 -10.84 -4.72
CA GLU A 65 5.93 -11.32 -3.54
C GLU A 65 4.58 -10.61 -3.39
N ALA A 66 4.57 -9.28 -3.53
CA ALA A 66 3.34 -8.50 -3.44
C ALA A 66 2.40 -8.79 -4.62
N ASP A 67 2.93 -8.99 -5.83
CA ASP A 67 2.17 -9.38 -7.02
C ASP A 67 1.55 -10.78 -6.84
N ALA A 68 2.31 -11.74 -6.30
CA ALA A 68 1.80 -13.08 -6.00
C ALA A 68 0.64 -13.04 -5.00
N GLN A 69 0.78 -12.28 -3.91
CA GLN A 69 -0.29 -12.09 -2.91
C GLN A 69 -1.53 -11.42 -3.51
N ALA A 70 -1.35 -10.39 -4.36
CA ALA A 70 -2.46 -9.73 -5.04
C ALA A 70 -3.19 -10.67 -6.01
N ASN A 71 -2.45 -11.51 -6.74
CA ASN A 71 -3.03 -12.51 -7.63
C ASN A 71 -3.78 -13.62 -6.85
N GLN A 72 -3.28 -14.02 -5.69
CA GLN A 72 -3.97 -14.96 -4.81
C GLN A 72 -5.31 -14.39 -4.31
N ALA A 73 -5.36 -13.08 -4.01
CA ALA A 73 -6.57 -12.43 -3.53
C ALA A 73 -7.74 -12.43 -4.53
N VAL A 74 -7.48 -12.65 -5.83
CA VAL A 74 -8.55 -12.80 -6.85
C VAL A 74 -9.45 -13.99 -6.56
N TYR A 75 -8.96 -15.00 -5.84
CA TYR A 75 -9.70 -16.20 -5.48
C TYR A 75 -10.38 -16.11 -4.10
N LEU A 76 -10.16 -15.03 -3.35
CA LEU A 76 -10.76 -14.82 -2.04
C LEU A 76 -12.18 -14.27 -2.18
N GLY A 77 -13.06 -14.71 -1.28
CA GLY A 77 -14.40 -14.13 -1.13
C GLY A 77 -14.35 -12.71 -0.58
N ASP A 78 -15.40 -11.93 -0.82
CA ASP A 78 -15.48 -10.55 -0.32
C ASP A 78 -15.30 -10.49 1.20
N GLY A 79 -14.38 -9.62 1.66
CA GLY A 79 -14.02 -9.47 3.07
C GLY A 79 -13.12 -10.57 3.66
N GLN A 80 -12.71 -11.58 2.89
CA GLN A 80 -11.73 -12.56 3.36
C GLN A 80 -10.31 -11.98 3.36
N VAL A 81 -9.59 -12.23 4.45
CA VAL A 81 -8.19 -11.82 4.61
C VAL A 81 -7.39 -13.07 4.98
N GLU A 82 -6.43 -13.42 4.14
CA GLU A 82 -5.40 -14.39 4.47
C GLU A 82 -4.12 -13.65 4.87
N GLU A 83 -3.59 -13.99 6.03
CA GLU A 83 -2.33 -13.46 6.52
C GLU A 83 -1.30 -14.58 6.50
N ASP A 84 -0.17 -14.35 5.82
CA ASP A 84 0.98 -15.24 5.93
C ASP A 84 1.44 -15.27 7.39
N ARG A 85 1.25 -16.43 8.04
CA ARG A 85 1.76 -16.67 9.38
C ARG A 85 3.26 -16.90 9.23
N MET A 86 4.03 -15.82 9.28
CA MET A 86 5.47 -15.90 9.48
C MET A 86 5.71 -16.70 10.77
N ASN A 87 6.19 -17.93 10.62
CA ASN A 87 6.70 -18.79 11.70
C ASN A 87 8.10 -18.31 12.11
#